data_AF-A0A1H9MWW1-F1
#
_entry.id   AF-A0A1H9MWW1-F1
#
_cell.length_a   1.000
_cell.length_b   1.000
_cell.length_c   1.000
_cell.angle_alpha   90.00
_cell.angle_beta   90.00
_cell.angle_gamma   90.00
#
_symmetry.space_group_name_H-M   'P 1'
#
loop_
_entity.id
_entity.type
_entity.pdbx_description
1 polymer ?
#
loop_
_entity_poly.entity_id
_entity_poly.type
_entity_poly.pdbx_seq_one_letter_code
_entity_poly.pdbx_strand_id
1 'polypeptide(L)'
;MGKYLGLDLGTNSIGWAIIDNDTNHVINSGVNIYNTGFKNKQFTPVKKTKKRQKSGMVLCVIATILLIVSIIDIVNWQFWLNISLTTYIAVLTLYLQRKK
;
A
#
# COMPACT_ATOMS: atom_id res chain seq x y z
N MET A 1 21.18 14.98 -9.97
CA MET A 1 20.94 15.25 -8.54
C MET A 1 19.61 14.62 -8.16
N GLY A 2 19.67 13.37 -7.69
CA GLY A 2 18.50 12.64 -7.20
C GLY A 2 18.15 13.08 -5.78
N LYS A 3 16.90 12.88 -5.36
CA LYS A 3 16.45 13.14 -4.00
C LYS A 3 15.62 11.96 -3.51
N TYR A 4 15.78 11.59 -2.25
CA TYR A 4 14.96 10.57 -1.61
C TYR A 4 13.83 11.22 -0.82
N LEU A 5 12.60 10.70 -0.97
CA LEU A 5 11.44 11.10 -0.18
C LEU A 5 11.10 9.96 0.80
N GLY A 6 11.25 10.24 2.09
CA GLY A 6 10.72 9.41 3.16
C GLY A 6 9.32 9.88 3.54
N LEU A 7 8.40 8.92 3.70
CA LEU A 7 7.01 9.17 4.07
C LEU A 7 6.63 8.31 5.28
N ASP A 8 6.06 8.93 6.31
CA ASP A 8 5.50 8.25 7.48
C ASP A 8 3.99 8.53 7.57
N LEU A 9 3.19 7.46 7.55
CA LEU A 9 1.74 7.53 7.47
C LEU A 9 1.12 7.16 8.81
N GLY A 10 0.75 8.19 9.59
CA GLY A 10 -0.04 8.06 10.80
C GLY A 10 -1.54 8.04 10.51
N THR A 11 -2.35 7.73 11.52
CA THR A 11 -3.82 7.68 11.38
C THR A 11 -4.44 9.01 10.93
N ASN A 12 -3.87 10.14 11.36
CA ASN A 12 -4.35 11.50 11.05
C ASN A 12 -3.21 12.45 10.66
N SER A 13 -2.05 11.91 10.28
CA SER A 13 -0.89 12.72 9.96
C SER A 13 -0.04 12.08 8.88
N ILE A 14 0.64 12.93 8.12
CA ILE A 14 1.63 12.51 7.14
C ILE A 14 2.92 13.24 7.47
N GLY A 15 3.91 12.50 7.94
CA GLY A 15 5.29 12.96 8.06
C GLY A 15 6.00 12.79 6.73
N TRP A 16 6.83 13.76 6.35
CA TRP A 16 7.67 13.66 5.16
C TRP A 16 9.06 14.22 5.41
N ALA A 17 10.06 13.64 4.75
CA ALA A 17 11.43 14.11 4.76
C ALA A 17 12.04 13.95 3.37
N ILE A 18 12.77 14.96 2.91
CA ILE A 18 13.50 14.95 1.66
C ILE A 18 14.98 14.93 1.99
N ILE A 19 15.70 13.93 1.48
CA ILE A 19 17.13 13.75 1.67
C ILE A 19 17.82 13.92 0.32
N ASP A 20 18.93 14.66 0.32
CA ASP A 20 19.79 14.76 -0.85
C ASP A 20 20.58 13.46 -1.04
N ASN A 21 20.57 12.90 -2.25
CA ASN A 21 21.24 11.64 -2.53
C ASN A 21 22.77 11.75 -2.43
N ASP A 22 23.32 12.90 -2.83
CA ASP A 22 24.76 13.03 -3.02
C ASP A 22 25.47 13.37 -1.70
N THR A 23 24.79 14.10 -0.81
CA THR A 23 25.34 14.56 0.47
C THR A 23 24.75 13.83 1.68
N ASN A 24 23.71 13.00 1.49
CA ASN A 24 22.94 12.34 2.55
C ASN A 24 22.41 13.30 3.64
N HIS A 25 22.34 14.59 3.35
CA HIS A 25 21.79 15.59 4.25
C HIS A 25 20.28 15.77 4.04
N VAL A 26 19.57 16.05 5.13
CA VAL A 26 18.15 16.39 5.08
C VAL A 26 18.00 17.77 4.45
N ILE A 27 17.34 17.83 3.29
CA ILE A 27 17.03 19.08 2.59
C ILE A 27 15.88 19.78 3.30
N ASN A 28 14.82 19.02 3.62
CA ASN A 28 13.64 19.55 4.29
C ASN A 28 12.85 18.41 4.93
N SER A 29 12.07 18.73 5.96
CA SER A 29 11.15 17.81 6.59
C SER A 29 9.94 18.56 7.12
N GLY A 30 8.84 17.83 7.27
CA GLY A 30 7.61 18.40 7.79
C GLY A 30 6.64 17.33 8.23
N VAL A 31 5.60 17.78 8.91
CA VAL A 31 4.44 16.97 9.24
C VAL A 31 3.20 17.73 8.86
N ASN A 32 2.29 17.06 8.18
CA ASN A 32 0.96 17.57 7.96
C ASN A 32 0.01 16.84 8.91
N ILE A 33 -0.62 17.57 9.82
CA ILE A 33 -1.57 17.03 10.78
C ILE A 33 -2.96 17.39 10.28
N TYR A 34 -3.75 16.37 9.96
CA TYR A 34 -5.14 16.56 9.61
C TYR A 34 -5.96 16.56 10.90
N ASN A 35 -6.56 17.70 11.22
CA ASN A 35 -7.59 17.74 12.24
C ASN A 35 -8.86 17.11 11.68
N THR A 36 -8.89 15.78 11.64
CA THR A 36 -10.13 15.01 11.53
C THR A 36 -10.84 15.13 12.87
N GLY A 37 -11.28 16.34 13.20
CA GLY A 37 -12.21 16.56 14.30
C GLY A 37 -13.31 15.53 14.11
N PHE A 38 -13.49 14.67 15.11
CA PHE A 38 -14.56 13.69 15.13
C PHE A 38 -15.85 14.48 14.92
N LYS A 39 -16.31 14.58 13.66
CA LYS A 39 -17.69 14.89 13.39
C LYS A 39 -18.40 13.72 14.05
N ASN A 40 -18.98 13.98 15.21
CA ASN A 40 -19.96 13.15 15.88
C ASN A 40 -21.15 12.96 14.94
N LYS A 41 -20.92 12.31 13.79
CA LYS A 41 -21.96 11.55 13.14
C LYS A 41 -22.25 10.48 14.16
N GLN A 42 -23.34 10.70 14.89
CA GLN A 42 -24.01 9.70 15.71
C GLN A 42 -23.71 8.34 15.10
N PHE A 43 -23.08 7.47 15.89
CA PHE A 43 -22.88 6.08 15.54
C PHE A 43 -24.27 5.46 15.36
N THR A 44 -24.89 5.69 14.20
CA THR A 44 -25.76 4.70 13.63
C THR A 44 -24.85 3.48 13.50
N PRO A 45 -25.18 2.33 14.09
CA PRO A 45 -24.43 1.13 13.81
C PRO A 45 -24.64 0.88 12.33
N VAL A 46 -23.71 1.36 11.51
CA VAL A 46 -23.56 0.90 10.14
C VAL A 46 -23.38 -0.58 10.32
N LYS A 47 -24.45 -1.35 10.09
CA LYS A 47 -24.38 -2.79 9.97
C LYS A 47 -23.24 -2.98 8.99
N LYS A 48 -22.10 -3.47 9.46
CA LYS A 48 -21.00 -3.90 8.61
C LYS A 48 -21.62 -5.03 7.81
N THR A 49 -22.20 -4.69 6.66
CA THR A 49 -22.55 -5.65 5.66
C THR A 49 -21.21 -6.28 5.34
N LYS A 50 -20.98 -7.48 5.89
CA LYS A 50 -19.89 -8.35 5.45
C LYS A 50 -20.19 -8.58 3.98
N LYS A 51 -19.72 -7.68 3.12
CA LYS A 51 -19.78 -7.83 1.67
C LYS A 51 -18.93 -9.05 1.44
N ARG A 52 -19.60 -10.19 1.21
CA ARG A 52 -18.98 -11.51 1.08
C ARG A 52 -18.08 -11.44 -0.16
N GLN A 53 -16.83 -11.04 0.05
CA GLN A 53 -15.85 -10.89 -1.00
C GLN A 53 -15.54 -12.29 -1.52
N LYS A 54 -16.10 -12.61 -2.70
CA LYS A 54 -15.53 -13.59 -3.64
C LYS A 54 -14.21 -13.08 -4.28
N SER A 55 -13.64 -12.01 -3.72
CA SER A 55 -12.51 -11.23 -4.22
C SER A 55 -11.19 -11.99 -4.18
N GLY A 56 -11.02 -13.00 -3.33
CA GLY A 56 -9.78 -13.78 -3.28
C GLY A 56 -9.47 -14.44 -4.62
N MET A 57 -10.50 -14.97 -5.31
CA MET A 57 -10.31 -15.63 -6.61
C MET A 57 -9.92 -14.64 -7.71
N VAL A 58 -10.54 -13.45 -7.71
CA VAL A 58 -10.22 -12.38 -8.65
C VAL A 58 -8.80 -11.85 -8.44
N LEU A 59 -8.38 -11.67 -7.17
CA LEU A 59 -7.00 -11.27 -6.86
C LEU A 59 -5.98 -12.31 -7.31
N CYS A 60 -6.27 -13.61 -7.15
CA CYS A 60 -5.38 -14.66 -7.64
C CYS A 60 -5.24 -14.63 -9.17
N VAL A 61 -6.34 -14.43 -9.90
CA VAL A 61 -6.31 -14.31 -11.37
C VAL A 61 -5.46 -13.11 -11.81
N ILE A 62 -5.65 -11.95 -11.18
CA ILE A 62 -4.83 -10.75 -11.47
C ILE A 62 -3.35 -11.02 -11.18
N ALA A 63 -3.02 -11.66 -10.06
CA ALA A 63 -1.65 -11.99 -9.71
C ALA A 63 -0.99 -12.93 -10.73
N THR A 64 -1.73 -13.91 -11.25
CA THR A 64 -1.23 -14.83 -12.30
C THR A 64 -0.97 -14.12 -13.63
N ILE A 65 -1.83 -13.17 -14.02
CA ILE A 65 -1.64 -12.38 -15.24
C ILE A 65 -0.38 -11.51 -15.13
N LEU A 66 -0.19 -10.85 -13.99
CA LEU A 66 0.99 -10.02 -13.73
C LEU A 66 2.29 -10.84 -13.73
N LEU A 67 2.24 -12.10 -13.28
CA LEU A 67 3.37 -13.01 -13.33
C LEU A 67 3.73 -13.40 -14.78
N ILE A 68 2.73 -13.61 -15.63
CA ILE A 68 2.96 -13.88 -17.07
C ILE A 68 3.59 -12.65 -17.74
N VAL A 69 3.09 -11.45 -17.44
CA VAL A 69 3.66 -10.19 -17.95
C VAL A 69 5.13 -10.04 -17.54
N SER A 70 5.49 -10.49 -16.33
CA SER A 70 6.89 -10.49 -15.86
C SER A 70 7.84 -11.32 -16.71
N ILE A 71 7.34 -12.36 -17.39
CA ILE A 71 8.17 -13.22 -18.25
C ILE A 71 8.32 -12.62 -19.66
N ILE A 72 7.31 -11.83 -20.10
CA ILE A 72 7.27 -11.22 -21.43
C ILE A 72 8.11 -9.93 -21.46
N ASP A 73 8.02 -9.10 -20.42
CA ASP A 73 8.78 -7.84 -20.34
C ASP A 73 10.17 -8.09 -19.75
N ILE A 74 11.10 -8.49 -20.61
CA ILE A 74 12.51 -8.79 -20.25
C ILE A 74 13.25 -7.54 -19.74
N VAL A 75 12.78 -6.33 -20.09
CA VAL A 75 13.43 -5.07 -19.70
C VAL A 75 13.05 -4.69 -18.27
N ASN A 76 11.75 -4.80 -17.92
CA ASN A 76 11.24 -4.41 -16.60
C ASN A 76 10.80 -5.62 -15.75
N TRP A 77 11.32 -6.81 -16.01
CA TRP A 77 10.90 -8.06 -15.35
C TRP A 77 10.93 -7.96 -13.82
N GLN A 78 11.90 -7.23 -13.25
CA GLN A 78 12.02 -7.01 -11.80
C GLN A 78 10.82 -6.25 -11.22
N PHE A 79 10.28 -5.26 -11.94
CA PHE A 79 9.12 -4.49 -11.51
C PHE A 79 7.86 -5.37 -11.45
N TRP A 80 7.61 -6.10 -12.54
CA TRP A 80 6.46 -6.98 -12.66
C TRP A 80 6.50 -8.17 -11.69
N LEU A 81 7.68 -8.73 -11.45
CA LEU A 81 7.87 -9.80 -10.46
C LEU A 81 7.56 -9.30 -9.04
N ASN A 82 8.11 -8.13 -8.66
CA ASN A 82 7.87 -7.55 -7.34
C ASN A 82 6.38 -7.32 -7.09
N ILE A 83 5.67 -6.76 -8.07
CA ILE A 83 4.23 -6.48 -7.91
C ILE A 83 3.40 -7.77 -7.76
N SER A 84 3.78 -8.84 -8.49
CA SER A 84 3.12 -10.15 -8.38
C SER A 84 3.36 -10.78 -7.01
N LEU A 85 4.62 -10.77 -6.53
CA LEU A 85 4.99 -11.34 -5.24
C LEU A 85 4.30 -10.60 -4.08
N THR A 86 4.30 -9.26 -4.10
CA THR A 86 3.61 -8.46 -3.08
C THR A 86 2.11 -8.75 -3.05
N THR A 87 1.48 -8.90 -4.22
CA THR A 87 0.07 -9.26 -4.32
C THR A 87 -0.19 -10.64 -3.73
N TYR A 88 0.70 -11.62 -3.98
CA TYR A 88 0.59 -12.96 -3.42
C TYR A 88 0.72 -12.96 -1.89
N ILE A 89 1.70 -12.24 -1.35
CA ILE A 89 1.90 -12.08 0.10
C ILE A 89 0.69 -11.39 0.75
N ALA A 90 0.12 -10.37 0.11
CA ALA A 90 -1.08 -9.70 0.60
C ALA A 90 -2.28 -10.65 0.66
N VAL A 91 -2.49 -11.47 -0.38
CA VAL A 91 -3.54 -12.50 -0.39
C VAL A 91 -3.32 -13.52 0.73
N LEU A 92 -2.07 -13.98 0.93
CA LEU A 92 -1.73 -14.92 2.00
C LEU A 92 -1.99 -14.33 3.38
N THR A 93 -1.57 -13.07 3.60
CA THR A 93 -1.80 -12.33 4.85
C THR A 93 -3.28 -12.22 5.17
N LEU A 94 -4.09 -11.84 4.18
CA LEU A 94 -5.55 -11.76 4.34
C LEU A 94 -6.18 -13.13 4.62
N TYR A 95 -5.68 -14.20 3.99
CA TYR A 95 -6.14 -15.56 4.26
C TYR A 95 -5.81 -16.01 5.69
N LEU A 96 -4.59 -15.72 6.16
CA LEU A 96 -4.16 -16.03 7.54
C LEU A 96 -4.95 -15.23 8.58
N GLN A 97 -5.17 -13.94 8.35
CA GLN A 97 -5.99 -13.08 9.21
C GLN A 97 -7.46 -13.54 9.28
N ARG A 98 -7.98 -14.17 8.22
CA ARG A 98 -9.34 -14.73 8.19
C ARG A 98 -9.48 -16.03 8.98
N LYS A 99 -8.38 -16.77 9.19
CA LYS A 99 -8.36 -18.01 9.97
C LYS A 99 -8.20 -17.80 11.48
N LYS A 100 -7.75 -16.62 11.91
CA LYS A 100 -7.74 -16.18 13.31
C LYS A 100 -9.10 -15.57 13.67
#